data_AF-A0A1F9Z9X0-F1
#
_entry.id   AF-A0A1F9Z9X0-F1
#
_cell.length_a   1.000
_cell.length_b   1.000
_cell.length_c   1.000
_cell.angle_alpha   90.00
_cell.angle_beta   90.00
_cell.angle_gamma   90.00
#
_symmetry.space_group_name_H-M   'P 1'
#
loop_
_entity.id
_entity.type
_entity.pdbx_description
1 polymer ?
#
loop_
_entity_poly.entity_id
_entity_poly.type
_entity_poly.pdbx_seq_one_letter_code
_entity_poly.pdbx_strand_id
1 'polypeptide(L)'
;MLEGVDVLSASTHKSFPGPQGGIFLANRADVFERAMKTITWRIQDNAHWHRIAATAQVLLEMRAFGGAYAAQVVANSKALGRQLDRWEFPVKFASLGYSGSHQLHVDAHGLKERFGLTPAAFADRLQANNLIIDAVGRIGTSEVTRMGAKEEHMQTIAGLLVRAARGEDVRAEVAEFRLGLKLSYVFPS
;
A
#
# COMPACT_ATOMS: atom_id res chain seq x y z
N MET A 1 21.75 1.25 -12.27
CA MET A 1 21.22 1.54 -10.91
C MET A 1 22.23 1.06 -9.88
N LEU A 2 22.12 1.48 -8.61
CA LEU A 2 23.19 1.24 -7.62
C LEU A 2 23.40 -0.24 -7.28
N GLU A 3 22.35 -1.05 -7.29
CA GLU A 3 22.40 -2.48 -6.92
C GLU A 3 22.49 -3.43 -8.13
N GLY A 4 22.98 -2.95 -9.28
CA GLY A 4 23.29 -3.81 -10.44
C GLY A 4 22.13 -4.05 -11.42
N VAL A 5 21.01 -3.34 -11.28
CA VAL A 5 19.87 -3.45 -12.21
C VAL A 5 20.03 -2.53 -13.43
N ASP A 6 19.80 -3.09 -14.63
CA ASP A 6 19.79 -2.36 -15.92
C ASP A 6 18.47 -1.61 -16.17
N VAL A 7 17.34 -2.20 -15.78
CA VAL A 7 15.97 -1.71 -16.03
C VAL A 7 15.09 -1.83 -14.80
N LEU A 8 14.36 -0.77 -14.48
CA LEU A 8 13.28 -0.77 -13.49
C LEU A 8 11.99 -0.39 -14.19
N SER A 9 10.99 -1.25 -14.09
CA SER A 9 9.61 -0.94 -14.48
C SER A 9 8.71 -0.97 -13.26
N ALA A 10 7.75 -0.05 -13.19
CA ALA A 10 6.81 0.02 -12.08
C ALA A 10 5.47 0.60 -12.50
N SER A 11 4.45 0.32 -11.71
CA SER A 11 3.16 1.00 -11.78
C SER A 11 3.21 2.33 -11.03
N THR A 12 2.54 3.36 -11.54
CA THR A 12 2.49 4.69 -10.93
C THR A 12 1.34 4.88 -9.93
N HIS A 13 0.67 3.83 -9.48
CA HIS A 13 -0.60 3.91 -8.74
C HIS A 13 -0.73 2.92 -7.57
N LYS A 14 0.40 2.46 -7.04
CA LYS A 14 0.44 1.51 -5.92
C LYS A 14 1.02 2.20 -4.70
N SER A 15 2.24 1.83 -4.30
CA SER A 15 2.98 2.57 -3.29
C SER A 15 3.53 3.90 -3.81
N PHE A 16 3.72 4.03 -5.12
CA PHE A 16 3.83 5.35 -5.75
C PHE A 16 2.40 5.91 -5.89
N PRO A 17 2.04 7.03 -5.21
CA PRO A 17 0.66 7.46 -5.05
C PRO A 17 0.19 8.34 -6.23
N GLY A 18 0.49 7.94 -7.45
CA GLY A 18 0.11 8.64 -8.68
C GLY A 18 -1.09 8.03 -9.40
N PRO A 19 -1.43 8.52 -10.59
CA PRO A 19 -2.53 8.00 -11.39
C PRO A 19 -2.19 6.64 -12.01
N GLN A 20 -3.22 5.91 -12.47
CA GLN A 20 -3.09 4.64 -13.19
C GLN A 20 -2.18 4.78 -14.42
N GLY A 21 -1.12 3.99 -14.48
CA GLY A 21 -0.04 4.14 -15.45
C GLY A 21 1.19 3.31 -15.09
N GLY A 22 2.24 3.45 -15.91
CA GLY A 22 3.52 2.77 -15.74
C GLY A 22 4.70 3.71 -15.96
N ILE A 23 5.83 3.35 -15.37
CA ILE A 23 7.12 4.02 -15.55
C ILE A 23 8.17 2.99 -15.95
N PHE A 24 9.05 3.36 -16.86
CA PHE A 24 10.18 2.55 -17.33
C PHE A 24 11.45 3.39 -17.20
N LEU A 25 12.40 2.91 -16.41
CA LEU A 25 13.66 3.59 -16.10
C LEU A 25 14.82 2.70 -16.48
N ALA A 26 15.84 3.28 -17.11
CA ALA A 26 17.12 2.63 -17.35
C ALA A 26 18.24 3.68 -17.28
N ASN A 27 19.35 3.35 -16.64
CA ASN A 27 20.53 4.23 -16.63
C ASN A 27 21.33 4.11 -17.94
N ARG A 28 21.16 3.00 -18.65
CA ARG A 28 21.86 2.68 -19.90
C ARG A 28 21.03 3.12 -21.09
N ALA A 29 21.53 4.11 -21.82
CA ALA A 29 20.87 4.64 -23.00
C ALA A 29 20.66 3.55 -24.07
N ASP A 30 21.64 2.69 -24.32
CA ASP A 30 21.53 1.60 -25.30
C ASP A 30 20.39 0.61 -24.97
N VAL A 31 20.20 0.31 -23.69
CA VAL A 31 19.10 -0.54 -23.20
C VAL A 31 17.76 0.17 -23.32
N PHE A 32 17.70 1.45 -22.92
CA PHE A 32 16.48 2.26 -23.03
C PHE A 32 16.01 2.37 -24.49
N GLU A 33 16.91 2.73 -25.41
CA GLU A 33 16.60 2.89 -26.83
C GLU A 33 16.11 1.59 -27.47
N ARG A 34 16.75 0.45 -27.14
CA ARG A 34 16.29 -0.87 -27.60
C ARG A 34 14.89 -1.20 -27.08
N ALA A 35 14.60 -0.87 -25.83
CA ALA A 35 13.27 -1.07 -25.25
C ALA A 35 12.22 -0.17 -25.92
N MET A 36 12.52 1.12 -26.11
CA MET A 36 11.61 2.08 -26.74
C MET A 36 11.26 1.70 -28.18
N LYS A 37 12.21 1.19 -28.97
CA LYS A 37 11.93 0.65 -30.32
C LYS A 37 10.89 -0.47 -30.33
N THR A 38 10.73 -1.17 -29.22
CA THR A 38 9.75 -2.26 -29.08
C THR A 38 8.46 -1.80 -28.42
N ILE A 39 8.51 -0.83 -27.52
CA ILE A 39 7.34 -0.31 -26.81
C ILE A 39 6.54 0.64 -27.69
N THR A 40 7.23 1.59 -28.33
CA THR A 40 6.62 2.57 -29.22
C THR A 40 6.06 1.86 -30.45
N TRP A 41 4.84 2.21 -30.84
CA TRP A 41 4.04 1.66 -31.94
C TRP A 41 3.58 0.20 -31.81
N ARG A 42 4.04 -0.55 -30.79
CA ARG A 42 3.52 -1.90 -30.50
C ARG A 42 2.66 -1.98 -29.25
N ILE A 43 3.06 -1.25 -28.20
CA ILE A 43 2.36 -1.21 -26.91
C ILE A 43 1.75 0.17 -26.70
N GLN A 44 2.45 1.22 -27.13
CA GLN A 44 2.02 2.61 -27.02
C GLN A 44 2.08 3.30 -28.38
N ASP A 45 0.95 3.82 -28.83
CA ASP A 45 0.84 4.75 -29.96
C ASP A 45 0.69 6.18 -29.41
N ASN A 46 -0.38 6.42 -28.63
CA ASN A 46 -0.69 7.73 -28.05
C ASN A 46 -0.38 7.79 -26.55
N ALA A 47 -0.08 9.01 -26.07
CA ALA A 47 0.18 9.27 -24.66
C ALA A 47 -1.07 9.82 -23.95
N HIS A 48 -1.34 9.34 -22.74
CA HIS A 48 -2.36 9.93 -21.87
C HIS A 48 -1.80 11.17 -21.15
N TRP A 49 -1.77 12.31 -21.84
CA TRP A 49 -1.12 13.53 -21.36
C TRP A 49 -1.59 14.01 -19.99
N HIS A 50 -2.89 13.92 -19.68
CA HIS A 50 -3.43 14.26 -18.36
C HIS A 50 -2.83 13.38 -17.24
N ARG A 51 -2.59 12.10 -17.49
CA ARG A 51 -1.96 11.19 -16.53
C ARG A 51 -0.46 11.45 -16.39
N ILE A 52 0.20 11.80 -17.49
CA ILE A 52 1.62 12.21 -17.46
C ILE A 52 1.78 13.48 -16.62
N ALA A 53 0.93 14.48 -16.82
CA ALA A 53 0.93 15.72 -16.03
C ALA A 53 0.70 15.44 -14.53
N ALA A 54 -0.31 14.64 -14.19
CA ALA A 54 -0.56 14.24 -12.81
C ALA A 54 0.58 13.40 -12.21
N THR A 55 1.22 12.53 -13.00
CA THR A 55 2.40 11.77 -12.56
C THR A 55 3.59 12.69 -12.31
N ALA A 56 3.80 13.71 -13.14
CA ALA A 56 4.85 14.71 -12.94
C ALA A 56 4.65 15.47 -11.62
N GLN A 57 3.42 15.85 -11.28
CA GLN A 57 3.11 16.45 -9.98
C GLN A 57 3.48 15.53 -8.82
N VAL A 58 3.08 14.26 -8.87
CA VAL A 58 3.42 13.29 -7.80
C VAL A 58 4.93 12.99 -7.76
N LEU A 59 5.63 13.03 -8.89
CA LEU A 59 7.10 12.91 -8.91
C LEU A 59 7.77 14.06 -8.14
N LEU A 60 7.26 15.29 -8.26
CA LEU A 60 7.77 16.43 -7.48
C LEU A 60 7.52 16.23 -5.98
N GLU A 61 6.33 15.75 -5.60
CA GLU A 61 6.02 15.42 -4.21
C GLU A 61 6.89 14.28 -3.67
N MET A 62 7.10 13.22 -4.46
CA MET A 62 7.97 12.11 -4.07
C MET A 62 9.45 12.52 -4.02
N ARG A 63 9.86 13.51 -4.82
CA ARG A 63 11.20 14.10 -4.70
C ARG A 63 11.36 14.87 -3.38
N ALA A 64 10.35 15.62 -2.95
CA ALA A 64 10.40 16.41 -1.72
C ALA A 64 10.17 15.56 -0.45
N PHE A 65 9.22 14.64 -0.50
CA PHE A 65 8.67 13.95 0.67
C PHE A 65 8.82 12.43 0.63
N GLY A 66 9.24 11.85 -0.50
CA GLY A 66 9.19 10.40 -0.74
C GLY A 66 10.01 9.58 0.26
N GLY A 67 11.17 10.09 0.70
CA GLY A 67 11.98 9.43 1.74
C GLY A 67 11.24 9.31 3.08
N ALA A 68 10.67 10.42 3.55
CA ALA A 68 9.90 10.44 4.79
C ALA A 68 8.60 9.62 4.67
N TYR A 69 7.92 9.72 3.52
CA TYR A 69 6.73 8.92 3.22
C TYR A 69 7.02 7.41 3.26
N ALA A 70 8.05 6.96 2.54
CA ALA A 70 8.41 5.54 2.49
C ALA A 70 8.81 4.99 3.87
N ALA A 71 9.59 5.77 4.64
CA ALA A 71 9.95 5.40 6.00
C ALA A 71 8.71 5.24 6.90
N GLN A 72 7.76 6.20 6.81
CA GLN A 72 6.51 6.12 7.58
C GLN A 72 5.64 4.93 7.17
N VAL A 73 5.55 4.62 5.87
CA VAL A 73 4.78 3.46 5.39
C VAL A 73 5.31 2.17 6.02
N VAL A 74 6.62 1.98 6.04
CA VAL A 74 7.25 0.81 6.69
C VAL A 74 7.04 0.83 8.20
N ALA A 75 7.17 1.99 8.85
CA ALA A 75 6.93 2.13 10.29
C ALA A 75 5.49 1.77 10.68
N ASN A 76 4.51 2.25 9.91
CA ASN A 76 3.10 1.93 10.06
C ASN A 76 2.83 0.44 9.84
N SER A 77 3.41 -0.17 8.80
CA SER A 77 3.28 -1.62 8.56
C SER A 77 3.82 -2.43 9.74
N LYS A 78 4.99 -2.09 10.28
CA LYS A 78 5.55 -2.74 11.47
C LYS A 78 4.70 -2.53 12.72
N ALA A 79 4.18 -1.32 12.93
CA ALA A 79 3.34 -1.00 14.07
C ALA A 79 2.01 -1.77 14.03
N LEU A 80 1.35 -1.82 12.87
CA LEU A 80 0.13 -2.58 12.66
C LEU A 80 0.35 -4.08 12.87
N GLY A 81 1.45 -4.64 12.33
CA GLY A 81 1.79 -6.06 12.52
C GLY A 81 2.00 -6.42 13.99
N ARG A 82 2.78 -5.60 14.72
CA ARG A 82 2.99 -5.75 16.16
C ARG A 82 1.68 -5.70 16.95
N GLN A 83 0.78 -4.78 16.59
CA GLN A 83 -0.47 -4.64 17.33
C GLN A 83 -1.40 -5.83 17.08
N LEU A 84 -1.53 -6.28 15.84
CA LEU A 84 -2.32 -7.45 15.49
C LEU A 84 -1.82 -8.70 16.24
N ASP A 85 -0.51 -8.92 16.27
CA ASP A 85 0.12 -10.04 16.97
C ASP A 85 -0.10 -9.99 18.49
N ARG A 86 -0.01 -8.80 19.11
CA ARG A 86 -0.33 -8.58 20.54
C ARG A 86 -1.76 -8.96 20.90
N TRP A 87 -2.69 -8.91 19.95
CA TRP A 87 -4.08 -9.32 20.12
C TRP A 87 -4.35 -10.71 19.56
N GLU A 88 -3.29 -11.49 19.36
CA GLU A 88 -3.34 -12.87 18.87
C GLU A 88 -4.04 -12.98 17.51
N PHE A 89 -4.03 -11.91 16.71
CA PHE A 89 -4.46 -11.96 15.32
C PHE A 89 -3.34 -12.57 14.47
N PRO A 90 -3.63 -13.58 13.64
CA PRO A 90 -2.61 -14.39 12.98
C PRO A 90 -1.94 -13.61 11.83
N VAL A 91 -0.77 -13.05 12.10
CA VAL A 91 0.08 -12.35 11.12
C VAL A 91 1.42 -13.08 10.93
N LYS A 92 1.97 -13.03 9.72
CA LYS A 92 3.23 -13.70 9.39
C LYS A 92 4.47 -12.87 9.81
N PHE A 93 5.61 -13.54 9.84
CA PHE A 93 6.95 -12.96 9.92
C PHE A 93 7.28 -12.17 11.21
N ALA A 94 6.67 -12.54 12.35
CA ALA A 94 6.98 -11.90 13.65
C ALA A 94 8.49 -11.90 13.97
N SER A 95 9.19 -13.01 13.70
CA SER A 95 10.65 -13.13 13.89
C SER A 95 11.49 -12.22 13.01
N LEU A 96 10.92 -11.68 11.92
CA LEU A 96 11.57 -10.74 11.00
C LEU A 96 11.09 -9.30 11.20
N GLY A 97 10.32 -9.03 12.26
CA GLY A 97 9.74 -7.72 12.53
C GLY A 97 8.52 -7.40 11.66
N TYR A 98 7.75 -8.42 11.25
CA TYR A 98 6.48 -8.38 10.51
C TYR A 98 6.56 -7.88 9.07
N SER A 99 7.19 -6.73 8.80
CA SER A 99 7.35 -6.22 7.44
C SER A 99 8.55 -5.29 7.28
N GLY A 100 9.23 -5.42 6.14
CA GLY A 100 10.17 -4.44 5.60
C GLY A 100 9.59 -3.55 4.50
N SER A 101 8.27 -3.63 4.27
CA SER A 101 7.59 -2.97 3.14
C SER A 101 6.27 -2.32 3.59
N HIS A 102 5.38 -2.03 2.64
CA HIS A 102 4.03 -1.54 2.89
C HIS A 102 3.02 -2.64 3.24
N GLN A 103 3.39 -3.92 3.07
CA GLN A 103 2.47 -5.05 3.14
C GLN A 103 2.62 -5.83 4.44
N LEU A 104 1.49 -6.21 5.03
CA LEU A 104 1.39 -7.26 6.02
C LEU A 104 0.63 -8.46 5.44
N HIS A 105 1.05 -9.65 5.84
CA HIS A 105 0.48 -10.90 5.37
C HIS A 105 -0.19 -11.58 6.54
N VAL A 106 -1.48 -11.84 6.41
CA VAL A 106 -2.25 -12.63 7.37
C VAL A 106 -1.88 -14.10 7.20
N ASP A 107 -1.73 -14.82 8.32
CA ASP A 107 -1.55 -16.26 8.28
C ASP A 107 -2.90 -16.97 8.07
N ALA A 108 -3.07 -17.57 6.89
CA ALA A 108 -4.30 -18.23 6.50
C ALA A 108 -4.66 -19.42 7.40
N HIS A 109 -3.66 -20.15 7.92
CA HIS A 109 -3.92 -21.26 8.83
C HIS A 109 -4.47 -20.73 10.16
N GLY A 110 -3.73 -19.83 10.81
CA GLY A 110 -4.19 -19.21 12.04
C GLY A 110 -5.52 -18.46 11.90
N LEU A 111 -5.78 -17.84 10.74
CA LEU A 111 -7.04 -17.14 10.47
C LEU A 111 -8.22 -18.13 10.43
N LYS A 112 -8.03 -19.26 9.75
CA LYS A 112 -9.04 -20.33 9.71
C LYS A 112 -9.25 -20.94 11.09
N GLU A 113 -8.18 -21.18 11.84
CA GLU A 113 -8.24 -21.83 13.15
C GLU A 113 -8.88 -20.94 14.22
N ARG A 114 -8.52 -19.65 14.28
CA ARG A 114 -8.96 -18.72 15.33
C ARG A 114 -10.24 -17.98 15.01
N PHE A 115 -10.54 -17.75 13.72
CA PHE A 115 -11.70 -16.97 13.28
C PHE A 115 -12.66 -17.75 12.38
N GLY A 116 -12.30 -18.97 11.94
CA GLY A 116 -13.13 -19.73 11.01
C GLY A 116 -13.18 -19.14 9.59
N LEU A 117 -12.25 -18.23 9.25
CA LEU A 117 -12.28 -17.47 8.00
C LEU A 117 -11.17 -17.92 7.04
N THR A 118 -11.49 -17.95 5.75
CA THR A 118 -10.47 -17.92 4.69
C THR A 118 -10.01 -16.47 4.46
N PRO A 119 -8.84 -16.24 3.85
CA PRO A 119 -8.40 -14.89 3.51
C PRO A 119 -9.43 -14.10 2.68
N ALA A 120 -10.10 -14.77 1.73
CA ALA A 120 -11.15 -14.17 0.91
C ALA A 120 -12.37 -13.79 1.75
N ALA A 121 -12.88 -14.70 2.59
CA ALA A 121 -14.01 -14.40 3.47
C ALA A 121 -13.70 -13.29 4.48
N PHE A 122 -12.45 -13.22 4.95
CA PHE A 122 -11.98 -12.11 5.77
C PHE A 122 -11.98 -10.79 5.00
N ALA A 123 -11.46 -10.76 3.77
CA ALA A 123 -11.51 -9.57 2.91
C ALA A 123 -12.95 -9.12 2.64
N ASP A 124 -13.87 -10.04 2.33
CA ASP A 124 -15.29 -9.72 2.12
C ASP A 124 -15.94 -9.11 3.36
N ARG A 125 -15.64 -9.69 4.54
CA ARG A 125 -16.17 -9.20 5.84
C ARG A 125 -15.62 -7.83 6.20
N LEU A 126 -14.35 -7.56 5.91
CA LEU A 126 -13.77 -6.23 6.05
C LEU A 126 -14.38 -5.24 5.06
N GLN A 127 -14.59 -5.64 3.81
CA GLN A 127 -15.17 -4.79 2.77
C GLN A 127 -16.59 -4.37 3.12
N ALA A 128 -17.40 -5.25 3.73
CA ALA A 128 -18.72 -4.91 4.27
C ALA A 128 -18.68 -3.80 5.34
N ASN A 129 -17.51 -3.58 5.95
CA ASN A 129 -17.23 -2.55 6.95
C ASN A 129 -16.42 -1.37 6.39
N ASN A 130 -16.31 -1.23 5.07
CA ASN A 130 -15.49 -0.21 4.38
C ASN A 130 -13.97 -0.31 4.66
N LEU A 131 -13.48 -1.48 5.05
CA LEU A 131 -12.06 -1.78 5.17
C LEU A 131 -11.63 -2.62 3.96
N ILE A 132 -10.84 -2.05 3.06
CA ILE A 132 -10.46 -2.71 1.81
C ILE A 132 -9.06 -3.31 1.94
N ILE A 133 -8.96 -4.62 1.72
CA ILE A 133 -7.68 -5.36 1.69
C ILE A 133 -7.64 -6.25 0.45
N ASP A 134 -6.47 -6.79 0.13
CA ASP A 134 -6.35 -7.77 -0.94
C ASP A 134 -6.99 -9.12 -0.53
N ALA A 135 -7.72 -9.75 -1.45
CA ALA A 135 -8.48 -10.98 -1.22
C ALA A 135 -7.63 -12.16 -0.74
N VAL A 136 -6.30 -12.11 -0.91
CA VAL A 136 -5.39 -13.14 -0.38
C VAL A 136 -4.93 -12.87 1.06
N GLY A 137 -5.57 -11.94 1.78
CA GLY A 137 -5.24 -11.63 3.17
C GLY A 137 -4.01 -10.74 3.29
N ARG A 138 -3.84 -9.81 2.35
CA ARG A 138 -2.73 -8.85 2.34
C ARG A 138 -3.23 -7.45 2.65
N ILE A 139 -2.66 -6.87 3.70
CA ILE A 139 -3.03 -5.53 4.19
C ILE A 139 -1.95 -4.54 3.78
N GLY A 140 -2.34 -3.44 3.14
CA GLY A 140 -1.44 -2.36 2.73
C GLY A 140 -1.57 -1.12 3.62
N THR A 141 -0.46 -0.43 3.87
CA THR A 141 -0.43 0.80 4.71
C THR A 141 -0.16 2.08 3.91
N SER A 142 0.10 1.99 2.61
CA SER A 142 0.48 3.13 1.76
C SER A 142 -0.58 4.23 1.70
N GLU A 143 -1.86 3.86 1.58
CA GLU A 143 -2.99 4.81 1.47
C GLU A 143 -3.23 5.54 2.78
N VAL A 144 -3.43 4.82 3.90
CA VAL A 144 -3.67 5.45 5.21
C VAL A 144 -2.50 6.34 5.63
N THR A 145 -1.26 5.94 5.31
CA THR A 145 -0.09 6.79 5.55
C THR A 145 -0.12 8.06 4.71
N ARG A 146 -0.54 7.96 3.43
CA ARG A 146 -0.70 9.12 2.55
C ARG A 146 -1.82 10.04 3.04
N MET A 147 -2.84 9.47 3.68
CA MET A 147 -3.88 10.20 4.41
C MET A 147 -3.43 10.72 5.79
N GLY A 148 -2.13 10.64 6.12
CA GLY A 148 -1.58 11.23 7.35
C GLY A 148 -1.56 10.31 8.57
N ALA A 149 -1.99 9.05 8.45
CA ALA A 149 -1.92 8.12 9.56
C ALA A 149 -0.47 7.82 9.97
N LYS A 150 -0.27 7.68 11.27
CA LYS A 150 0.99 7.38 11.96
C LYS A 150 0.87 6.09 12.78
N GLU A 151 1.93 5.68 13.46
CA GLU A 151 2.00 4.42 14.21
C GLU A 151 0.91 4.34 15.28
N GLU A 152 0.59 5.46 15.94
CA GLU A 152 -0.50 5.53 16.93
C GLU A 152 -1.86 5.16 16.34
N HIS A 153 -2.12 5.54 15.09
CA HIS A 153 -3.35 5.25 14.38
C HIS A 153 -3.45 3.77 14.01
N MET A 154 -2.31 3.08 13.87
CA MET A 154 -2.29 1.65 13.54
C MET A 154 -2.91 0.79 14.64
N GLN A 155 -2.93 1.28 15.88
CA GLN A 155 -3.62 0.59 16.97
C GLN A 155 -5.13 0.58 16.78
N THR A 156 -5.71 1.73 16.44
CA THR A 156 -7.13 1.85 16.10
C THR A 156 -7.49 1.00 14.88
N ILE A 157 -6.67 1.07 13.82
CA ILE A 157 -6.89 0.27 12.61
C ILE A 157 -6.85 -1.23 12.92
N ALA A 158 -5.88 -1.69 13.71
CA ALA A 158 -5.83 -3.08 14.16
C ALA A 158 -7.14 -3.49 14.86
N GLY A 159 -7.73 -2.58 15.65
CA GLY A 159 -8.90 -2.88 16.46
C GLY A 159 -10.12 -3.06 15.58
N LEU A 160 -10.29 -2.15 14.64
CA LEU A 160 -11.35 -2.21 13.62
C LEU A 160 -11.23 -3.49 12.78
N LEU A 161 -10.01 -3.87 12.36
CA LEU A 161 -9.78 -5.11 11.60
C LEU A 161 -10.19 -6.36 12.40
N VAL A 162 -9.75 -6.48 13.66
CA VAL A 162 -10.03 -7.66 14.50
C VAL A 162 -11.53 -7.75 14.83
N ARG A 163 -12.16 -6.63 15.18
CA ARG A 163 -13.60 -6.58 15.48
C ARG A 163 -14.46 -6.91 14.26
N ALA A 164 -14.13 -6.35 13.10
CA ALA A 164 -14.78 -6.71 11.84
C ALA A 164 -14.57 -8.21 11.52
N ALA A 165 -13.36 -8.75 11.73
CA ALA A 165 -13.11 -10.20 11.58
C ALA A 165 -14.03 -11.04 12.49
N ARG A 166 -14.31 -10.58 13.71
CA ARG A 166 -15.24 -11.21 14.66
C ARG A 166 -16.71 -10.99 14.31
N GLY A 167 -17.03 -10.06 13.41
CA GLY A 167 -18.39 -9.84 12.88
C GLY A 167 -19.13 -8.66 13.47
N GLU A 168 -18.41 -7.83 14.19
CA GLU A 168 -18.96 -6.56 14.62
C GLU A 168 -19.10 -5.63 13.41
N ASP A 169 -20.22 -4.91 13.34
CA ASP A 169 -20.38 -3.80 12.41
C ASP A 169 -19.62 -2.60 12.95
N VAL A 170 -18.50 -2.29 12.33
CA VAL A 170 -17.62 -1.17 12.69
C VAL A 170 -17.66 -0.06 11.64
N ARG A 171 -18.62 -0.10 10.70
CA ARG A 171 -18.67 0.80 9.55
C ARG A 171 -18.69 2.28 9.94
N ALA A 172 -19.45 2.62 10.98
CA ALA A 172 -19.55 4.00 11.47
C ALA A 172 -18.21 4.49 12.04
N GLU A 173 -17.53 3.66 12.83
CA GLU A 173 -16.22 3.98 13.42
C GLU A 173 -15.13 4.09 12.36
N VAL A 174 -15.17 3.24 11.32
CA VAL A 174 -14.26 3.34 10.16
C VAL A 174 -14.46 4.67 9.44
N ALA A 175 -15.72 5.11 9.26
CA ALA A 175 -16.02 6.39 8.62
C ALA A 175 -15.54 7.58 9.47
N GLU A 176 -15.79 7.56 10.78
CA GLU A 176 -15.32 8.59 11.70
C GLU A 176 -13.79 8.68 11.74
N PHE A 177 -13.12 7.53 11.87
CA PHE A 177 -11.66 7.46 11.84
C PHE A 177 -11.10 8.06 10.54
N ARG A 178 -11.69 7.74 9.39
CA ARG A 178 -11.27 8.26 8.08
C ARG A 178 -11.43 9.78 7.99
N LEU A 179 -12.49 10.36 8.58
CA LEU A 179 -12.71 11.82 8.59
C LEU A 179 -11.64 12.57 9.40
N GLY A 180 -11.05 11.92 10.41
CA GLY A 180 -9.96 12.50 11.19
C GLY A 180 -8.62 12.58 10.44
N LEU A 181 -8.46 11.84 9.35
CA LEU A 181 -7.23 11.78 8.56
C LEU A 181 -7.12 12.96 7.57
N LYS A 182 -5.89 13.44 7.35
CA LYS A 182 -5.59 14.56 6.44
C LYS A 182 -4.46 14.21 5.48
N LEU A 183 -4.70 14.47 4.20
CA LEU A 183 -3.73 14.21 3.14
C LEU A 183 -2.37 14.84 3.48
N SER A 184 -1.32 14.01 3.42
CA SER A 184 0.03 14.32 3.87
C SER A 184 1.04 13.99 2.77
N TYR A 185 2.27 14.50 2.90
CA TYR A 185 3.35 14.34 1.91
C TYR A 185 3.00 14.91 0.52
N VAL A 186 2.13 15.93 0.50
CA VAL A 186 1.72 16.70 -0.67
C VAL A 186 2.19 18.14 -0.49
N PHE A 187 2.30 18.89 -1.58
CA PHE A 187 2.45 20.33 -1.47
C PHE A 187 1.15 20.96 -0.96
N PRO A 188 1.21 22.09 -0.24
CA PRO A 188 0.01 22.87 0.07
C PRO A 188 -0.71 23.24 -1.21
N SER A 189 -2.03 23.07 -1.20
CA SER A 189 -2.97 23.60 -2.20
C SER A 189 -3.27 25.07 -1.96
#